data_AF-A0A1V5YCZ7-F1
#
_entry.id   AF-A0A1V5YCZ7-F1
#
_cell.length_a   1.000
_cell.length_b   1.000
_cell.length_c   1.000
_cell.angle_alpha   90.00
_cell.angle_beta   90.00
_cell.angle_gamma   90.00
#
_symmetry.space_group_name_H-M   'P 1'
#
loop_
_entity.id
_entity.type
_entity.pdbx_description
1 polymer ?
#
loop_
_entity_poly.entity_id
_entity_poly.type
_entity_poly.pdbx_seq_one_letter_code
_entity_poly.pdbx_strand_id
1 'polypeptide(L)'
;MAEDGGIEVPGKLKRTVKKLNAAGESLVQISPALLHSRVSQQMLAIARMGMLDKVLGYLVTTDKCVHFVRPGIAWDSVQTVPLDVIDDVEYVDEFHNSTLKIRVGEKAEKITFYEDQDGIAFYRYVKKASSRK
;
A
#
# COMPACT_ATOMS: atom_id res chain seq x y z
N MET A 1 22.25 -14.57 -14.86
CA MET A 1 21.75 -14.54 -13.47
C MET A 1 21.15 -13.15 -13.28
N ALA A 2 19.83 -13.05 -13.25
CA ALA A 2 19.16 -11.76 -13.12
C ALA A 2 19.42 -11.24 -11.71
N GLU A 3 20.07 -10.09 -11.62
CA GLU A 3 20.21 -9.31 -10.41
C GLU A 3 18.81 -8.82 -10.03
N ASP A 4 18.17 -9.54 -9.11
CA ASP A 4 16.93 -9.12 -8.46
C ASP A 4 17.29 -7.83 -7.70
N GLY A 5 16.91 -6.68 -8.25
CA GLY A 5 16.93 -5.37 -7.57
C GLY A 5 15.92 -5.40 -6.43
N GLY A 6 16.20 -6.26 -5.45
CA GLY A 6 15.22 -6.91 -4.60
C GLY A 6 14.49 -5.91 -3.76
N ILE A 7 13.18 -5.83 -3.97
CA ILE A 7 12.27 -5.08 -3.11
C ILE A 7 12.52 -5.56 -1.68
N GLU A 8 12.98 -4.65 -0.81
CA GLU A 8 13.28 -5.02 0.57
C GLU A 8 11.98 -5.42 1.27
N VAL A 9 11.87 -6.71 1.62
CA VAL A 9 10.68 -7.25 2.28
C VAL A 9 10.87 -7.14 3.79
N PRO A 10 10.08 -6.31 4.51
CA PRO A 10 10.11 -6.26 5.96
C PRO A 10 9.90 -7.65 6.55
N GLY A 11 10.65 -7.99 7.61
CA GLY A 11 10.61 -9.33 8.22
C GLY A 11 9.19 -9.81 8.56
N LYS A 12 8.31 -8.87 8.95
CA LYS A 12 6.89 -9.12 9.27
C LYS A 12 6.04 -9.51 8.06
N LEU A 13 6.43 -9.11 6.85
CA LEU A 13 5.69 -9.40 5.60
C LEU A 13 6.17 -10.64 4.86
N LYS A 14 7.30 -11.25 5.27
CA LYS A 14 7.89 -12.41 4.57
C LYS A 14 6.88 -13.53 4.32
N ARG A 15 6.00 -13.82 5.30
CA ARG A 15 4.96 -14.84 5.16
C ARG A 15 3.92 -14.47 4.13
N THR A 16 3.49 -13.22 4.12
CA THR A 16 2.48 -12.71 3.17
C THR A 16 3.04 -12.67 1.76
N VAL A 17 4.24 -12.10 1.57
CA VAL A 17 4.94 -12.11 0.28
C VAL A 17 5.14 -13.52 -0.26
N LYS A 18 5.56 -14.48 0.57
CA LYS A 18 5.72 -15.88 0.14
C LYS A 18 4.41 -16.47 -0.40
N LYS A 19 3.26 -16.11 0.19
CA LYS A 19 1.94 -16.55 -0.30
C LYS A 19 1.57 -15.88 -1.63
N LEU A 20 1.86 -14.59 -1.79
CA LEU A 20 1.60 -13.86 -3.03
C LEU A 20 2.45 -14.40 -4.20
N ASN A 21 3.73 -14.65 -3.96
CA ASN A 21 4.60 -15.28 -4.94
C ASN A 21 4.11 -16.70 -5.31
N ALA A 22 3.65 -17.47 -4.33
CA ALA A 22 3.06 -18.79 -4.58
C ALA A 22 1.74 -18.73 -5.37
N ALA A 23 1.01 -17.62 -5.29
CA ALA A 23 -0.18 -17.33 -6.10
C ALA A 23 0.17 -16.82 -7.52
N GLY A 24 1.46 -16.71 -7.85
CA GLY A 24 1.93 -16.22 -9.14
C GLY A 24 1.75 -14.71 -9.32
N GLU A 25 1.77 -13.94 -8.22
CA GLU A 25 1.83 -12.49 -8.24
C GLU A 25 3.29 -12.02 -8.11
N SER A 26 3.71 -11.11 -8.97
CA SER A 26 5.06 -10.54 -8.96
C SER A 26 5.05 -9.23 -8.18
N LEU A 27 5.90 -9.12 -7.15
CA LEU A 27 6.02 -7.90 -6.37
C LEU A 27 6.55 -6.75 -7.22
N VAL A 28 5.91 -5.58 -7.08
CA VAL A 28 6.31 -4.33 -7.73
C VAL A 28 6.89 -3.35 -6.71
N GLN A 29 6.24 -3.21 -5.56
CA GLN A 29 6.72 -2.35 -4.46
C GLN A 29 6.08 -2.75 -3.13
N ILE A 30 6.78 -2.46 -2.03
CA ILE A 30 6.28 -2.58 -0.66
C ILE A 30 6.58 -1.26 0.03
N SER A 31 5.54 -0.60 0.54
CA SER A 31 5.67 0.70 1.19
C SER A 31 4.89 0.72 2.50
N PRO A 32 5.43 1.29 3.59
CA PRO A 32 4.66 1.59 4.79
C PRO A 32 3.48 2.51 4.44
N ALA A 33 2.26 2.11 4.79
CA ALA A 33 1.07 2.91 4.49
C ALA A 33 -0.09 2.59 5.44
N LEU A 34 -0.99 3.57 5.59
CA LEU A 34 -2.17 3.49 6.43
C LEU A 34 -3.44 3.59 5.60
N LEU A 35 -4.33 2.63 5.79
CA LEU A 35 -5.65 2.63 5.20
C LEU A 35 -6.65 3.27 6.18
N HIS A 36 -7.24 4.40 5.82
CA HIS A 36 -8.07 5.21 6.73
C HIS A 36 -9.27 4.43 7.27
N SER A 37 -9.90 3.57 6.47
CA SER A 37 -10.99 2.70 6.94
C SER A 37 -10.58 1.69 8.02
N ARG A 38 -9.28 1.46 8.22
CA ARG A 38 -8.74 0.43 9.14
C ARG A 38 -7.89 0.97 10.28
N VAL A 39 -7.74 2.29 10.38
CA VAL A 39 -6.95 2.94 11.44
C VAL A 39 -7.82 3.89 12.24
N SER A 40 -7.57 3.99 13.54
CA SER A 40 -8.28 4.97 14.38
C SER A 40 -7.74 6.38 14.15
N GLN A 41 -8.54 7.40 14.49
CA GLN A 41 -8.08 8.80 14.46
C GLN A 41 -6.82 9.03 15.30
N GLN A 42 -6.68 8.31 16.42
CA GLN A 42 -5.47 8.33 17.25
C GLN A 42 -4.25 7.80 16.48
N MET A 43 -4.39 6.73 15.70
CA MET A 43 -3.30 6.19 14.88
C MET A 43 -2.91 7.16 13.76
N LEU A 44 -3.88 7.81 13.13
CA LEU A 44 -3.61 8.86 12.13
C LEU A 44 -2.85 10.03 12.76
N ALA A 45 -3.23 10.46 13.96
CA ALA A 45 -2.52 11.51 14.69
C ALA A 45 -1.07 11.10 15.03
N ILE A 46 -0.84 9.85 15.45
CA ILE A 46 0.51 9.33 15.72
C ILE A 46 1.38 9.33 14.46
N ALA A 47 0.83 8.90 13.32
CA ALA A 47 1.54 8.93 12.04
C ALA A 47 1.89 10.37 11.62
N ARG A 48 0.96 11.31 11.80
CA ARG A 48 1.15 12.75 11.54
C ARG A 48 2.21 13.41 12.41
N MET A 49 2.44 12.88 13.62
CA MET A 49 3.45 13.40 14.55
C MET A 49 4.87 12.87 14.26
N GLY A 50 5.07 12.09 13.19
CA GLY A 50 6.39 11.54 12.85
C GLY A 50 6.87 10.46 13.81
N MET A 51 5.99 9.90 14.66
CA MET A 51 6.31 8.77 15.55
C MET A 51 6.28 7.44 14.77
N LEU A 52 7.21 7.34 13.83
CA LEU A 52 7.38 6.33 12.78
C LEU A 52 7.82 4.94 13.28
N ASP A 53 8.27 4.82 14.53
CA ASP A 53 8.77 3.55 15.11
C ASP A 53 7.73 2.42 15.16
N LYS A 54 6.46 2.72 14.86
CA LYS A 54 5.40 1.72 14.72
C LYS A 54 4.77 1.83 13.35
N VAL A 55 5.39 1.21 12.35
CA VAL A 55 4.70 0.94 11.08
C VAL A 55 3.49 0.05 11.37
N LEU A 56 2.29 0.62 11.22
CA LEU A 56 1.02 -0.04 11.56
C LEU A 56 0.42 -0.82 10.39
N GLY A 57 0.92 -0.60 9.18
CA GLY A 57 0.43 -1.22 7.96
C GLY A 57 1.41 -1.04 6.80
N TYR A 58 1.24 -1.90 5.81
CA TYR A 58 2.03 -1.91 4.59
C TYR A 58 1.11 -2.01 3.39
N LEU A 59 1.49 -1.31 2.33
CA LEU A 59 0.97 -1.48 1.00
C LEU A 59 1.90 -2.40 0.22
N VAL A 60 1.42 -3.56 -0.17
CA VAL A 60 2.13 -4.49 -1.04
C VAL A 60 1.47 -4.43 -2.40
N THR A 61 2.17 -3.87 -3.38
CA THR A 61 1.66 -3.77 -4.76
C THR A 61 2.31 -4.83 -5.61
N THR A 62 1.50 -5.58 -6.33
CA THR A 62 1.92 -6.60 -7.30
C THR A 62 1.57 -6.15 -8.71
N ASP A 63 1.92 -6.97 -9.70
CA ASP A 63 1.54 -6.79 -11.09
C ASP A 63 0.02 -6.92 -11.36
N LYS A 64 -0.73 -7.47 -10.40
CA LYS A 64 -2.17 -7.77 -10.52
C LYS A 64 -3.03 -7.03 -9.50
N CYS A 65 -2.53 -6.88 -8.27
CA CYS A 65 -3.31 -6.44 -7.13
C CYS A 65 -2.55 -5.44 -6.24
N VAL A 66 -3.32 -4.72 -5.43
CA VAL A 66 -2.84 -3.92 -4.30
C VAL A 66 -3.33 -4.58 -3.02
N HIS A 67 -2.40 -5.00 -2.16
CA HIS A 67 -2.70 -5.62 -0.88
C HIS A 67 -2.35 -4.68 0.27
N PHE A 68 -3.35 -4.31 1.07
CA PHE A 68 -3.15 -3.63 2.33
C PHE A 68 -2.96 -4.66 3.43
N VAL A 69 -1.75 -4.73 3.97
CA VAL A 69 -1.35 -5.70 4.98
C VAL A 69 -1.14 -5.00 6.30
N ARG A 70 -1.92 -5.37 7.30
CA ARG A 70 -1.68 -5.00 8.69
C ARG A 70 -1.10 -6.21 9.44
N PRO A 71 0.19 -6.18 9.80
CA PRO A 71 0.80 -7.25 10.56
C PRO A 71 0.14 -7.39 11.93
N GLY A 72 -0.36 -8.58 12.24
CA GLY A 72 -0.93 -8.89 13.55
C GLY A 72 -0.01 -9.82 14.35
N ILE A 73 -0.29 -9.96 15.64
CA ILE A 73 0.48 -10.85 16.53
C ILE A 73 0.30 -12.32 16.12
N ALA A 74 -0.94 -12.74 15.80
CA ALA A 74 -1.27 -14.11 15.41
C ALA A 74 -1.55 -14.27 13.91
N TRP A 75 -2.19 -13.27 13.28
CA TRP A 75 -2.60 -13.31 11.88
C TRP A 75 -2.50 -11.92 11.24
N ASP A 76 -2.02 -11.88 10.00
CA ASP A 76 -2.02 -10.65 9.20
C ASP A 76 -3.44 -10.36 8.71
N SER A 77 -3.89 -9.13 8.85
CA SER A 77 -5.11 -8.67 8.21
C SER A 77 -4.77 -8.15 6.82
N VAL A 78 -5.30 -8.79 5.78
CA VAL A 78 -5.02 -8.43 4.39
C VAL A 78 -6.31 -7.98 3.70
N GLN A 79 -6.26 -6.83 3.03
CA GLN A 79 -7.28 -6.41 2.06
C GLN A 79 -6.67 -6.40 0.68
N THR A 80 -7.27 -7.11 -0.26
CA THR A 80 -6.81 -7.15 -1.64
C THR A 80 -7.75 -6.34 -2.52
N VAL A 81 -7.18 -5.49 -3.37
CA VAL A 81 -7.88 -4.73 -4.40
C VAL A 81 -7.22 -5.03 -5.75
N PRO A 82 -7.90 -5.69 -6.68
CA PRO A 82 -7.38 -5.91 -8.02
C PRO A 82 -7.11 -4.59 -8.75
N LEU A 83 -6.02 -4.49 -9.50
CA LEU A 83 -5.71 -3.28 -10.28
C LEU A 83 -6.75 -3.03 -11.39
N ASP A 84 -7.37 -4.10 -11.89
CA ASP A 84 -8.39 -4.00 -12.94
C ASP A 84 -9.71 -3.36 -12.47
N VAL A 85 -9.95 -3.29 -11.16
CA VAL A 85 -11.15 -2.62 -10.60
C VAL A 85 -10.87 -1.20 -10.11
N ILE A 86 -9.61 -0.75 -10.12
CA ILE A 86 -9.28 0.64 -9.76
C ILE A 86 -9.63 1.55 -10.92
N ASP A 87 -10.62 2.42 -10.71
CA ASP A 87 -11.06 3.42 -11.70
C ASP A 87 -10.11 4.61 -11.71
N ASP A 88 -9.70 5.08 -10.55
CA ASP A 88 -8.88 6.28 -10.45
C ASP A 88 -8.03 6.35 -9.17
N VAL A 89 -6.98 7.17 -9.23
CA VAL A 89 -6.16 7.54 -8.08
C VAL A 89 -5.87 9.04 -8.13
N GLU A 90 -6.05 9.73 -7.00
CA GLU A 90 -5.92 11.18 -6.88
C GLU A 90 -5.06 11.52 -5.65
N TYR A 91 -4.26 12.59 -5.75
CA TYR A 91 -3.64 13.19 -4.57
C TYR A 91 -4.68 13.97 -3.79
N VAL A 92 -4.70 13.76 -2.48
CA VAL A 92 -5.51 14.58 -1.58
C VAL A 92 -4.53 15.37 -0.72
N ASP A 93 -4.55 16.69 -0.89
CA ASP A 93 -3.76 17.59 -0.05
C ASP A 93 -4.39 17.66 1.34
N GLU A 94 -3.89 16.82 2.26
CA GLU A 94 -4.18 16.90 3.68
C GLU A 94 -2.86 17.20 4.41
N PHE A 95 -2.72 18.45 4.87
CA PHE A 95 -1.66 18.97 5.76
C PHE A 95 -0.51 17.99 6.06
N HIS A 96 0.64 18.23 5.41
CA HIS A 96 1.95 17.62 5.68
C HIS A 96 2.07 16.09 5.49
N ASN A 97 1.13 15.42 4.81
CA ASN A 97 1.26 13.97 4.53
C ASN A 97 0.93 13.62 3.09
N SER A 98 1.73 12.75 2.48
CA SER A 98 1.39 12.13 1.20
C SER A 98 0.20 11.19 1.34
N THR A 99 -0.99 11.75 1.16
CA THR A 99 -2.25 11.01 1.16
C THR A 99 -2.78 10.88 -0.26
N LEU A 100 -3.02 9.65 -0.66
CA LEU A 100 -3.68 9.31 -1.92
C LEU A 100 -5.09 8.82 -1.64
N LYS A 101 -5.96 9.02 -2.63
CA LYS A 101 -7.31 8.45 -2.64
C LYS A 101 -7.44 7.54 -3.84
N ILE A 102 -7.78 6.29 -3.61
CA ILE A 102 -8.10 5.32 -4.66
C ILE A 102 -9.61 5.21 -4.77
N ARG A 103 -10.13 5.29 -6.00
CA ARG A 103 -11.55 5.07 -6.33
C ARG A 103 -11.73 3.70 -6.96
N VAL A 104 -12.73 2.96 -6.46
CA VAL A 104 -13.15 1.63 -6.91
C VAL A 104 -14.68 1.61 -6.94
N GLY A 105 -15.27 1.62 -8.13
CA GLY A 105 -16.66 1.94 -8.39
C GLY A 105 -17.07 3.26 -7.72
N GLU A 106 -18.15 3.20 -6.95
CA GLU A 106 -18.67 4.34 -6.16
C GLU A 106 -17.94 4.53 -4.82
N LYS A 107 -17.03 3.62 -4.46
CA LYS A 107 -16.30 3.69 -3.19
C LYS A 107 -14.96 4.38 -3.40
N ALA A 108 -14.54 5.14 -2.39
CA ALA A 108 -13.20 5.68 -2.36
C ALA A 108 -12.55 5.42 -1.02
N GLU A 109 -11.28 5.05 -1.07
CA GLU A 109 -10.45 4.72 0.10
C GLU A 109 -9.27 5.68 0.17
N LYS A 110 -8.93 6.15 1.37
CA LYS A 110 -7.78 7.03 1.59
C LYS A 110 -6.59 6.25 2.14
N ILE A 111 -5.43 6.51 1.57
CA ILE A 111 -4.17 5.88 1.89
C ILE A 111 -3.17 6.97 2.25
N THR A 112 -2.67 6.96 3.48
CA THR A 112 -1.57 7.85 3.87
C THR A 112 -0.28 7.06 3.87
N PHE A 113 0.69 7.53 3.09
CA PHE A 113 2.05 7.00 3.07
C PHE A 113 2.88 7.68 4.15
N TYR A 114 3.83 6.94 4.72
CA TYR A 114 4.75 7.50 5.68
C TYR A 114 5.86 8.32 5.02
N GLU A 115 6.25 7.94 3.79
CA GLU A 115 7.19 8.70 2.96
C GLU A 115 6.52 9.17 1.67
N ASP A 116 6.84 10.40 1.26
CA ASP A 116 6.23 10.99 0.07
C ASP A 116 6.63 10.25 -1.21
N GLN A 117 7.88 9.77 -1.27
CA GLN A 117 8.39 9.04 -2.44
C GLN A 117 7.63 7.73 -2.68
N ASP A 118 7.20 7.04 -1.62
CA ASP A 118 6.37 5.84 -1.71
C ASP A 118 5.01 6.15 -2.32
N GLY A 119 4.35 7.21 -1.86
CA GLY A 119 3.09 7.68 -2.42
C GLY A 119 3.25 8.03 -3.90
N ILE A 120 4.32 8.74 -4.26
CA ILE A 120 4.63 9.11 -5.64
C ILE A 120 4.85 7.89 -6.54
N ALA A 121 5.64 6.92 -6.08
CA ALA A 121 5.89 5.68 -6.80
C ALA A 121 4.59 4.88 -7.02
N PHE A 122 3.76 4.75 -5.98
CA PHE A 122 2.47 4.11 -6.06
C PHE A 122 1.51 4.80 -7.03
N TYR A 123 1.35 6.12 -6.92
CA TYR A 123 0.49 6.90 -7.82
C TYR A 123 0.89 6.70 -9.29
N ARG A 124 2.19 6.84 -9.61
CA ARG A 124 2.70 6.67 -10.98
C ARG A 124 2.44 5.27 -11.51
N TYR A 125 2.64 4.26 -10.67
CA TYR A 125 2.39 2.88 -11.05
C TYR A 125 0.91 2.62 -11.35
N VAL A 126 0.01 3.00 -10.44
CA VAL A 126 -1.45 2.80 -10.64
C VAL A 126 -1.96 3.58 -11.83
N LYS A 127 -1.57 4.85 -12.02
CA LYS A 127 -1.94 5.61 -13.23
C LYS A 127 -1.49 4.90 -14.51
N LYS A 128 -0.25 4.40 -14.55
CA LYS A 128 0.25 3.63 -15.69
C LYS A 128 -0.52 2.33 -15.91
N ALA A 129 -0.93 1.64 -14.85
CA ALA A 129 -1.74 0.43 -14.92
C ALA A 129 -3.17 0.71 -15.42
N SER A 130 -3.79 1.79 -14.93
CA SER A 130 -5.13 2.22 -15.35
C SER A 130 -5.18 2.77 -16.78
N SER A 131 -4.15 3.47 -17.25
CA SER A 131 -4.07 3.95 -18.65
C SER A 131 -3.85 2.84 -19.69
N ARG A 132 -3.55 1.60 -19.26
CA ARG A 132 -3.39 0.45 -20.17
C ARG A 132 -4.70 -0.30 -20.44
N LYS A 133 -5.80 0.08 -19.79
CA LYS A 133 -7.16 -0.38 -20.10
C LYS A 133 -7.71 0.42 -21.28
#